data_AF-A0A923J1T4-F1
#
_entry.id   AF-A0A923J1T4-F1
#
_cell.length_a   1.000
_cell.length_b   1.000
_cell.length_c   1.000
_cell.angle_alpha   90.00
_cell.angle_beta   90.00
_cell.angle_gamma   90.00
#
_symmetry.space_group_name_H-M   'P 1'
#
loop_
_entity.id
_entity.type
_entity.pdbx_description
1 polymer ?
#
loop_
_entity_poly.entity_id
_entity_poly.type
_entity_poly.pdbx_seq_one_letter_code
_entity_poly.pdbx_strand_id
1 'polypeptide(L)'
;MEVGKEIEEKVSAHIQKGENIKLINIEYNDKLYRQIQFRRKAFGKGNYILKGIIYLSQTNDIVKDTSLLYELEKLAFHYKNIFDRDSGLAIISTYEDKGTINRYEEDFSKSIEALNSLKEEVTFDIEIIKRVIEKVIRLRKEKNNKLEELIKLEEKLKSKNYIFDEELFIKSYSIFEDVLKINFKSINCIYSIMDVYDELNKECSKKKRSIVVRFNGKMKDKFMKLDYVLSYFKKVINTYNNILNLNENNYIKLIRNKHKEIIKENLNGLRQ
;
A
#
# COMPACT_ATOMS: atom_id res chain seq x y z
N MET A 1 3.74 16.62 12.53
CA MET A 1 3.64 17.96 13.14
C MET A 1 4.40 17.93 14.45
N GLU A 2 5.13 19.00 14.77
CA GLU A 2 5.75 19.16 16.09
C GLU A 2 4.66 19.29 17.15
N VAL A 3 4.88 18.66 18.30
CA VAL A 3 3.96 18.72 19.44
C VAL A 3 4.23 20.04 20.15
N GLY A 4 3.19 20.86 20.38
CA GLY A 4 3.36 22.10 21.15
C GLY A 4 3.78 21.78 22.59
N LYS A 5 4.62 22.63 23.20
CA LYS A 5 5.18 22.42 24.56
C LYS A 5 4.12 22.09 25.62
N GLU A 6 2.97 22.75 25.58
CA GLU A 6 1.86 22.52 26.52
C GLU A 6 1.31 21.07 26.43
N ILE A 7 1.19 20.53 25.21
CA ILE A 7 0.73 19.15 25.00
C ILE A 7 1.82 18.18 25.46
N GLU A 8 3.08 18.46 25.17
CA GLU A 8 4.21 17.65 25.57
C GLU A 8 4.33 17.56 27.09
N GLU A 9 4.19 18.66 27.81
CA GLU A 9 4.14 18.71 29.28
C GLU A 9 2.98 17.86 29.82
N LYS A 10 1.78 18.01 29.25
CA LYS A 10 0.59 17.27 29.70
C LYS A 10 0.70 15.75 29.50
N VAL A 11 1.43 15.30 28.48
CA VAL A 11 1.61 13.86 28.20
C VAL A 11 2.94 13.29 28.69
N SER A 12 3.82 14.13 29.25
CA SER A 12 5.20 13.78 29.66
C SER A 12 5.25 12.58 30.60
N ALA A 13 4.32 12.50 31.56
CA ALA A 13 4.22 11.40 32.52
C ALA A 13 3.97 10.03 31.86
N HIS A 14 3.40 10.03 30.65
CA HIS A 14 3.13 8.81 29.90
C HIS A 14 4.26 8.46 28.93
N ILE A 15 5.29 9.30 28.74
CA ILE A 15 6.41 9.02 27.82
C ILE A 15 7.40 8.07 28.50
N GLN A 16 7.71 6.94 27.87
CA GLN A 16 8.75 6.03 28.35
C GLN A 16 10.09 6.29 27.64
N LYS A 17 11.19 5.85 28.27
CA LYS A 17 12.55 6.05 27.75
C LYS A 17 12.71 5.50 26.32
N GLY A 18 13.17 6.37 25.42
CA GLY A 18 13.44 6.04 24.02
C GLY A 18 12.19 6.05 23.12
N GLU A 19 11.07 6.57 23.61
CA GLU A 19 9.88 6.83 22.81
C GLU A 19 9.87 8.26 22.27
N ASN A 20 9.30 8.41 21.09
CA ASN A 20 8.97 9.68 20.45
C ASN A 20 7.45 9.80 20.35
N ILE A 21 6.96 11.03 20.24
CA ILE A 21 5.53 11.30 20.06
C ILE A 21 5.25 11.65 18.60
N LYS A 22 4.11 11.16 18.07
CA LYS A 22 3.47 11.73 16.88
C LYS A 22 2.05 12.17 17.20
N LEU A 23 1.66 13.30 16.64
CA LEU A 23 0.34 13.90 16.80
C LEU A 23 -0.48 13.80 15.51
N ILE A 24 -1.77 13.49 15.63
CA ILE A 24 -2.77 13.56 14.56
C ILE A 24 -3.95 14.42 15.05
N ASN A 25 -4.32 15.43 14.28
CA ASN A 25 -5.49 16.26 14.53
C ASN A 25 -6.73 15.66 13.86
N ILE A 26 -7.81 15.54 14.62
CA ILE A 26 -9.07 14.92 14.17
C ILE A 26 -10.21 15.85 14.53
N GLU A 27 -11.07 16.16 13.57
CA GLU A 27 -12.33 16.85 13.82
C GLU A 27 -13.48 15.84 13.78
N TYR A 28 -14.30 15.85 14.83
CA TYR A 28 -15.44 14.95 14.97
C TYR A 28 -16.58 15.69 15.68
N ASN A 29 -17.77 15.72 15.06
CA ASN A 29 -18.93 16.48 15.55
C ASN A 29 -18.57 17.94 15.91
N ASP A 30 -17.92 18.65 14.97
CA ASP A 30 -17.48 20.05 15.10
C ASP A 30 -16.53 20.35 16.27
N LYS A 31 -15.90 19.30 16.83
CA LYS A 31 -14.93 19.42 17.93
C LYS A 31 -13.58 18.88 17.49
N LEU A 32 -12.53 19.60 17.87
CA LEU A 32 -11.16 19.19 17.62
C LEU A 32 -10.68 18.22 18.72
N TYR A 33 -10.08 17.13 18.28
CA TYR A 33 -9.41 16.14 19.10
C TYR A 33 -7.99 15.91 18.58
N ARG A 34 -7.13 15.40 19.46
CA ARG A 34 -5.73 15.11 19.14
C ARG A 34 -5.42 13.70 19.56
N GLN A 35 -5.00 12.86 18.61
CA GLN A 35 -4.38 11.59 18.95
C GLN A 35 -2.89 11.81 19.18
N ILE A 36 -2.41 11.39 20.35
CA ILE A 36 -1.01 11.34 20.73
C ILE A 36 -0.57 9.89 20.64
N GLN A 37 0.43 9.61 19.82
CA GLN A 37 0.98 8.26 19.63
C GLN A 37 2.38 8.18 20.21
N PHE A 38 2.60 7.23 21.09
CA PHE A 38 3.90 6.92 21.66
C PHE A 38 4.55 5.84 20.80
N ARG A 39 5.72 6.16 20.24
CA ARG A 39 6.36 5.37 19.19
C ARG A 39 7.82 5.12 19.54
N ARG A 40 8.28 3.87 19.44
CA ARG A 40 9.69 3.51 19.67
C ARG A 40 10.32 3.01 18.38
N LYS A 41 11.54 3.45 18.05
CA LYS A 41 12.27 2.90 16.90
C LYS A 41 12.50 1.40 17.10
N ALA A 42 12.10 0.59 16.11
CA ALA A 42 12.46 -0.82 16.05
C ALA A 42 13.96 -0.94 15.72
N PHE A 43 14.67 -1.78 16.45
CA PHE A 43 16.07 -2.09 16.12
C PHE A 43 16.16 -2.69 14.71
N GLY A 44 17.05 -2.15 13.88
CA GLY A 44 17.44 -2.71 12.58
C GLY A 44 16.55 -2.42 11.36
N LYS A 45 15.39 -1.77 11.50
CA LYS A 45 14.46 -1.55 10.35
C LYS A 45 14.01 -0.11 10.10
N GLY A 46 14.50 0.88 10.86
CA GLY A 46 14.12 2.29 10.69
C GLY A 46 12.64 2.62 11.01
N ASN A 47 11.79 1.61 11.16
CA ASN A 47 10.36 1.75 11.43
C ASN A 47 10.08 1.99 12.92
N TYR A 48 9.00 2.72 13.19
CA TYR A 48 8.50 2.93 14.55
C TYR A 48 7.44 1.88 14.92
N ILE A 49 7.52 1.38 16.14
CA ILE A 49 6.50 0.50 16.75
C ILE A 49 5.62 1.36 17.63
N LEU A 50 4.30 1.27 17.45
CA LEU A 50 3.32 1.90 18.34
C LEU A 50 3.38 1.22 19.71
N LYS A 51 3.55 2.03 20.77
CA LYS A 51 3.66 1.58 22.16
C LYS A 51 2.52 2.04 23.04
N GLY A 52 1.67 2.93 22.54
CA GLY A 52 0.48 3.38 23.21
C GLY A 52 -0.12 4.59 22.50
N ILE A 53 -1.36 4.89 22.85
CA ILE A 53 -2.09 6.05 22.34
C ILE A 53 -2.81 6.77 23.49
N ILE A 54 -2.98 8.07 23.36
CA ILE A 54 -3.85 8.91 24.18
C ILE A 54 -4.67 9.80 23.25
N TYR A 55 -5.91 10.09 23.61
CA TYR A 55 -6.73 11.10 22.96
C TYR A 55 -6.96 12.28 23.88
N LEU A 56 -6.73 13.46 23.35
CA LEU A 56 -6.98 14.73 24.03
C LEU A 56 -8.13 15.46 23.35
N SER A 57 -8.99 16.09 24.15
CA SER A 57 -10.00 17.04 23.69
C SER A 57 -9.36 18.35 23.22
N GLN A 58 -10.18 19.28 22.73
CA GLN A 58 -9.76 20.63 22.38
C GLN A 58 -9.12 21.38 23.57
N THR A 59 -9.65 21.16 24.79
CA THR A 59 -9.14 21.68 26.06
C THR A 59 -7.97 20.85 26.63
N ASN A 60 -7.42 19.96 25.82
CA ASN A 60 -6.32 19.05 26.14
C ASN A 60 -6.67 17.98 27.21
N ASP A 61 -7.93 17.76 27.55
CA ASP A 61 -8.31 16.76 28.55
C ASP A 61 -8.33 15.35 27.96
N ILE A 62 -7.92 14.36 28.73
CA ILE A 62 -7.90 12.96 28.28
C ILE A 62 -9.35 12.49 28.05
N VAL A 63 -9.62 12.04 26.83
CA VAL A 63 -10.92 11.48 26.44
C VAL A 63 -11.06 10.08 27.05
N LYS A 64 -12.14 9.85 27.80
CA LYS A 64 -12.43 8.56 28.46
C LYS A 64 -13.67 7.86 27.91
N ASP A 65 -14.51 8.56 27.14
CA ASP A 65 -15.71 7.98 26.55
C ASP A 65 -15.36 6.93 25.51
N THR A 66 -15.75 5.68 25.75
CA THR A 66 -15.36 4.53 24.93
C THR A 66 -15.93 4.58 23.52
N SER A 67 -17.14 5.10 23.35
CA SER A 67 -17.78 5.22 22.03
C SER A 67 -17.08 6.27 21.18
N LEU A 68 -16.77 7.41 21.78
CA LEU A 68 -16.01 8.49 21.14
C LEU A 68 -14.59 8.03 20.80
N LEU A 69 -13.90 7.35 21.73
CA LEU A 69 -12.56 6.80 21.50
C LEU A 69 -12.55 5.85 20.28
N TYR A 70 -13.60 5.04 20.11
CA TYR A 70 -13.71 4.15 18.96
C TYR A 70 -13.81 4.92 17.63
N GLU A 71 -14.66 5.93 17.53
CA GLU A 71 -14.77 6.74 16.31
C GLU A 71 -13.49 7.54 16.03
N LEU A 72 -12.84 8.07 17.07
CA LEU A 72 -11.56 8.76 16.93
C LEU A 72 -10.43 7.82 16.48
N GLU A 73 -10.33 6.59 16.99
CA GLU A 73 -9.34 5.61 16.51
C GLU A 73 -9.65 5.12 15.11
N LYS A 74 -10.91 4.95 14.74
CA LYS A 74 -11.27 4.65 13.35
C LYS A 74 -10.77 5.73 12.39
N LEU A 75 -11.05 7.01 12.67
CA LEU A 75 -10.56 8.12 11.85
C LEU A 75 -9.03 8.17 11.81
N ALA A 76 -8.38 8.07 12.98
CA ALA A 76 -6.92 8.08 13.06
C ALA A 76 -6.27 6.89 12.32
N PHE A 77 -6.87 5.71 12.44
CA PHE A 77 -6.44 4.49 11.76
C PHE A 77 -6.49 4.66 10.25
N HIS A 78 -7.58 5.19 9.71
CA HIS A 78 -7.69 5.40 8.27
C HIS A 78 -6.77 6.51 7.78
N TYR A 79 -6.63 7.60 8.52
CA TYR A 79 -5.60 8.61 8.23
C TYR A 79 -4.21 7.98 8.10
N LYS A 80 -3.81 7.15 9.08
CA LYS A 80 -2.51 6.45 9.07
C LYS A 80 -2.34 5.59 7.82
N ASN A 81 -3.32 4.76 7.48
CA ASN A 81 -3.21 3.82 6.37
C ASN A 81 -3.32 4.49 4.99
N ILE A 82 -3.90 5.69 4.92
CA ILE A 82 -4.10 6.40 3.66
C ILE A 82 -2.99 7.42 3.43
N PHE A 83 -2.73 8.31 4.40
CA PHE A 83 -1.94 9.53 4.22
C PHE A 83 -0.59 9.55 4.95
N ASP A 84 -0.32 8.65 5.92
CA ASP A 84 0.93 8.70 6.70
C ASP A 84 2.13 8.23 5.86
N ARG A 85 2.74 9.14 5.09
CA ARG A 85 3.91 8.85 4.24
C ARG A 85 5.14 8.36 5.01
N ASP A 86 5.24 8.65 6.31
CA ASP A 86 6.32 8.12 7.16
C ASP A 86 6.15 6.61 7.38
N SER A 87 4.92 6.11 7.25
CA SER A 87 4.63 4.69 7.18
C SER A 87 4.81 4.22 5.74
N GLY A 88 5.84 3.42 5.48
CA GLY A 88 6.01 2.72 4.19
C GLY A 88 4.83 1.80 3.83
N LEU A 89 3.84 1.64 4.72
CA LEU A 89 2.62 0.87 4.52
C LEU A 89 1.42 1.73 4.09
N ALA A 90 1.51 3.07 4.14
CA ALA A 90 0.42 3.92 3.71
C ALA A 90 0.20 3.81 2.20
N ILE A 91 -1.06 3.78 1.77
CA ILE A 91 -1.40 3.51 0.37
C ILE A 91 -0.90 4.60 -0.58
N ILE A 92 -0.86 5.85 -0.13
CA ILE A 92 -0.39 7.01 -0.90
C ILE A 92 1.11 6.90 -1.19
N SER A 93 1.87 6.20 -0.34
CA SER A 93 3.29 5.94 -0.52
C SER A 93 3.56 4.99 -1.69
N THR A 94 2.53 4.33 -2.24
CA THR A 94 2.64 3.42 -3.39
C THR A 94 2.37 4.10 -4.74
N TYR A 95 2.20 5.42 -4.73
CA TYR A 95 2.07 6.24 -5.94
C TYR A 95 3.39 6.26 -6.72
N GLU A 96 3.30 6.15 -8.03
CA GLU A 96 4.43 6.19 -8.94
C GLU A 96 4.27 7.40 -9.87
N ASP A 97 5.32 8.18 -10.09
CA ASP A 97 5.26 9.30 -11.02
C ASP A 97 5.11 8.83 -12.48
N LYS A 98 4.69 9.73 -13.37
CA LYS A 98 4.49 9.41 -14.80
C LYS A 98 5.75 8.87 -15.48
N GLY A 99 6.94 9.34 -15.13
CA GLY A 99 8.20 8.84 -15.68
C GLY A 99 8.46 7.39 -15.27
N THR A 100 8.14 7.06 -14.02
CA THR A 100 8.19 5.68 -13.52
C THR A 100 7.18 4.77 -14.21
N ILE A 101 5.93 5.22 -14.40
CA ILE A 101 4.91 4.47 -15.16
C ILE A 101 5.36 4.23 -16.61
N ASN A 102 5.87 5.25 -17.30
CA ASN A 102 6.35 5.14 -18.68
C ASN A 102 7.52 4.15 -18.81
N ARG A 103 8.46 4.15 -17.85
CA ARG A 103 9.56 3.16 -17.81
C ARG A 103 9.06 1.74 -17.68
N TYR A 104 8.04 1.52 -16.84
CA TYR A 104 7.41 0.20 -16.79
C TYR A 104 6.81 -0.15 -18.15
N GLU A 105 6.00 0.71 -18.76
CA GLU A 105 5.42 0.42 -20.08
C GLU A 105 6.46 -0.02 -21.12
N GLU A 106 7.60 0.66 -21.17
CA GLU A 106 8.71 0.28 -22.05
C GLU A 106 9.27 -1.11 -21.70
N ASP A 107 9.51 -1.40 -20.42
CA ASP A 107 10.00 -2.69 -19.94
C ASP A 107 9.00 -3.83 -20.22
N PHE A 108 7.71 -3.56 -20.05
CA PHE A 108 6.63 -4.50 -20.34
C PHE A 108 6.53 -4.76 -21.86
N SER A 109 6.67 -3.72 -22.70
CA SER A 109 6.72 -3.86 -24.16
C SER A 109 7.89 -4.75 -24.61
N LYS A 110 9.09 -4.50 -24.09
CA LYS A 110 10.27 -5.35 -24.33
C LYS A 110 10.06 -6.80 -23.87
N SER A 111 9.35 -7.00 -22.77
CA SER A 111 9.00 -8.32 -22.25
C SER A 111 8.07 -9.08 -23.20
N ILE A 112 7.09 -8.40 -23.81
CA ILE A 112 6.20 -8.99 -24.82
C ILE A 112 6.99 -9.41 -26.07
N GLU A 113 7.95 -8.59 -26.51
CA GLU A 113 8.82 -8.94 -27.63
C GLU A 113 9.70 -10.17 -27.34
N ALA A 114 10.22 -10.30 -26.12
CA ALA A 114 10.93 -11.52 -25.71
C ALA A 114 10.01 -12.75 -25.70
N LEU A 115 8.80 -12.60 -25.16
CA LEU A 115 7.79 -13.66 -25.10
C LEU A 115 7.40 -14.16 -26.51
N ASN A 116 7.26 -13.25 -27.49
CA ASN A 116 7.03 -13.62 -28.89
C ASN A 116 8.09 -14.57 -29.45
N SER A 117 9.34 -14.40 -29.02
CA SER A 117 10.46 -15.23 -29.48
C SER A 117 10.50 -16.62 -28.82
N LEU A 118 9.62 -16.88 -27.84
CA LEU A 118 9.45 -18.16 -27.17
C LEU A 118 8.27 -18.98 -27.72
N LYS A 119 7.52 -18.46 -28.70
CA LYS A 119 6.27 -19.09 -29.18
C LYS A 119 6.42 -20.56 -29.57
N GLU A 120 7.49 -20.90 -30.26
CA GLU A 120 7.77 -22.27 -30.73
C GLU A 120 8.45 -23.16 -29.67
N GLU A 121 8.80 -22.60 -28.51
CA GLU A 121 9.56 -23.28 -27.45
C GLU A 121 8.67 -23.69 -26.26
N VAL A 122 7.41 -23.24 -26.24
CA VAL A 122 6.45 -23.48 -25.16
C VAL A 122 5.23 -24.24 -25.66
N THR A 123 4.58 -24.98 -24.76
CA THR A 123 3.43 -25.84 -25.06
C THR A 123 2.07 -25.13 -24.94
N PHE A 124 2.05 -23.91 -24.41
CA PHE A 124 0.85 -23.11 -24.18
C PHE A 124 0.76 -21.91 -25.12
N ASP A 125 -0.44 -21.34 -25.25
CA ASP A 125 -0.65 -20.12 -26.02
C ASP A 125 -0.05 -18.89 -25.33
N ILE A 126 1.02 -18.34 -25.91
CA ILE A 126 1.69 -17.13 -25.40
C ILE A 126 0.78 -15.90 -25.33
N GLU A 127 -0.32 -15.85 -26.10
CA GLU A 127 -1.28 -14.74 -26.06
C GLU A 127 -1.99 -14.65 -24.70
N ILE A 128 -2.08 -15.74 -23.94
CA ILE A 128 -2.61 -15.74 -22.57
C ILE A 128 -1.69 -14.88 -21.67
N ILE A 129 -0.39 -15.11 -21.77
CA ILE A 129 0.62 -14.38 -20.97
C ILE A 129 0.69 -12.92 -21.37
N LYS A 130 0.65 -12.61 -22.68
CA LYS A 130 0.61 -11.22 -23.15
C LYS A 130 -0.58 -10.47 -22.58
N ARG A 131 -1.78 -11.05 -22.67
CA ARG A 131 -3.00 -10.45 -22.11
C ARG A 131 -2.87 -10.19 -20.61
N VAL A 132 -2.21 -11.07 -19.87
CA VAL A 132 -1.93 -10.87 -18.44
C VAL A 132 -0.97 -9.70 -18.20
N ILE A 133 0.17 -9.68 -18.91
CA ILE A 133 1.17 -8.61 -18.86
C ILE A 133 0.53 -7.24 -19.17
N GLU A 134 -0.25 -7.16 -20.26
CA GLU A 134 -0.98 -5.95 -20.69
C GLU A 134 -2.06 -5.51 -19.69
N LYS A 135 -2.81 -6.47 -19.14
CA LYS A 135 -3.84 -6.16 -18.15
C LYS A 135 -3.24 -5.68 -16.83
N VAL A 136 -2.10 -6.24 -16.40
CA VAL A 136 -1.39 -5.81 -15.20
C VAL A 136 -0.89 -4.36 -15.34
N ILE A 137 -0.30 -3.98 -16.48
CA ILE A 137 0.14 -2.60 -16.69
C ILE A 137 -1.05 -1.63 -16.74
N ARG A 138 -2.16 -2.02 -17.37
CA ARG A 138 -3.39 -1.21 -17.38
C ARG A 138 -3.94 -0.99 -15.96
N LEU A 139 -4.00 -2.05 -15.15
CA LEU A 139 -4.46 -1.97 -13.76
C LEU A 139 -3.51 -1.11 -12.91
N ARG A 140 -2.19 -1.16 -13.18
CA ARG A 140 -1.22 -0.28 -12.51
C ARG A 140 -1.49 1.19 -12.83
N LYS A 141 -1.79 1.55 -14.08
CA LYS A 141 -2.18 2.92 -14.46
C LYS A 141 -3.46 3.35 -13.76
N GLU A 142 -4.48 2.50 -13.79
CA GLU A 142 -5.77 2.75 -13.13
C GLU A 142 -5.58 3.00 -11.63
N LYS A 143 -4.79 2.16 -10.97
CA LYS A 143 -4.37 2.32 -9.58
C LYS A 143 -3.72 3.68 -9.35
N ASN A 144 -2.78 4.05 -10.21
CA ASN A 144 -2.01 5.29 -10.06
C ASN A 144 -2.90 6.53 -10.22
N ASN A 145 -3.85 6.51 -11.15
CA ASN A 145 -4.84 7.57 -11.32
C ASN A 145 -5.70 7.74 -10.06
N LYS A 146 -6.11 6.63 -9.41
CA LYS A 146 -6.81 6.68 -8.12
C LYS A 146 -5.94 7.27 -7.00
N LEU A 147 -4.64 6.97 -6.99
CA LEU A 147 -3.71 7.56 -6.02
C LEU A 147 -3.51 9.07 -6.26
N GLU A 148 -3.59 9.57 -7.50
CA GLU A 148 -3.60 11.02 -7.77
C GLU A 148 -4.82 11.71 -7.13
N GLU A 149 -5.98 11.05 -7.07
CA GLU A 149 -7.15 11.57 -6.35
C GLU A 149 -6.86 11.72 -4.84
N LEU A 150 -6.16 10.76 -4.22
CA LEU A 150 -5.73 10.87 -2.83
C LEU A 150 -4.71 12.00 -2.62
N ILE A 151 -3.76 12.19 -3.54
CA ILE A 151 -2.79 13.30 -3.46
C ILE A 151 -3.53 14.64 -3.46
N LYS A 152 -4.57 14.81 -4.28
CA LYS A 152 -5.41 16.02 -4.28
C LYS A 152 -6.12 16.22 -2.94
N LEU A 153 -6.56 15.15 -2.27
CA LEU A 153 -7.14 15.23 -0.93
C LEU A 153 -6.08 15.56 0.13
N GLU A 154 -4.86 15.05 0.00
CA GLU A 154 -3.73 15.38 0.87
C GLU A 154 -3.40 16.89 0.79
N GLU A 155 -3.46 17.50 -0.39
CA GLU A 155 -3.27 18.96 -0.52
C GLU A 155 -4.38 19.77 0.19
N LYS A 156 -5.63 19.31 0.17
CA LYS A 156 -6.72 19.92 0.94
C LYS A 156 -6.53 19.76 2.45
N LEU A 157 -6.04 18.60 2.86
CA LEU A 157 -5.69 18.32 4.25
C LEU A 157 -4.57 19.26 4.71
N LYS A 158 -3.55 19.50 3.88
CA LYS A 158 -2.49 20.50 4.14
C LYS A 158 -3.05 21.91 4.31
N SER A 159 -3.96 22.35 3.43
CA SER A 159 -4.57 23.69 3.54
C SER A 159 -5.44 23.86 4.79
N LYS A 160 -5.93 22.74 5.37
CA LYS A 160 -6.65 22.70 6.65
C LYS A 160 -5.74 22.42 7.85
N ASN A 161 -4.43 22.72 7.78
CA ASN A 161 -3.46 22.46 8.86
C ASN A 161 -3.44 20.99 9.34
N TYR A 162 -3.62 20.05 8.40
CA TYR A 162 -3.68 18.61 8.65
C TYR A 162 -4.77 18.16 9.63
N ILE A 163 -5.89 18.86 9.70
CA ILE A 163 -7.09 18.43 10.43
C ILE A 163 -7.86 17.42 9.58
N PHE A 164 -7.97 16.18 10.07
CA PHE A 164 -8.71 15.12 9.39
C PHE A 164 -10.12 14.99 9.94
N ASP A 165 -11.11 15.16 9.08
CA ASP A 165 -12.54 15.18 9.41
C ASP A 165 -13.29 13.99 8.78
N GLU A 166 -14.56 13.84 9.12
CA GLU A 166 -15.41 12.76 8.57
C GLU A 166 -15.61 12.88 7.05
N GLU A 167 -15.67 14.10 6.52
CA GLU A 167 -15.86 14.35 5.09
C GLU A 167 -14.65 13.84 4.27
N LEU A 168 -13.44 14.16 4.73
CA LEU A 168 -12.19 13.68 4.17
C LEU A 168 -12.07 12.17 4.36
N PHE A 169 -12.50 11.64 5.49
CA PHE A 169 -12.55 10.19 5.71
C PHE A 169 -13.41 9.49 4.67
N ILE A 170 -14.68 9.88 4.50
CA ILE A 170 -15.60 9.25 3.56
C ILE A 170 -15.03 9.27 2.13
N LYS A 171 -14.53 10.43 1.69
CA LYS A 171 -13.97 10.61 0.34
C LYS A 171 -12.71 9.76 0.14
N SER A 172 -11.75 9.85 1.06
CA SER A 172 -10.48 9.14 0.94
C SER A 172 -10.63 7.63 1.12
N TYR A 173 -11.55 7.19 1.98
CA TYR A 173 -11.81 5.78 2.24
C TYR A 173 -12.44 5.07 1.04
N SER A 174 -13.33 5.73 0.30
CA SER A 174 -13.89 5.19 -0.94
C SER A 174 -12.78 4.94 -1.98
N ILE A 175 -11.88 5.91 -2.16
CA ILE A 175 -10.76 5.79 -3.09
C ILE A 175 -9.79 4.69 -2.63
N PHE A 176 -9.52 4.61 -1.32
CA PHE A 176 -8.71 3.55 -0.72
C PHE A 176 -9.25 2.16 -1.07
N GLU A 177 -10.56 1.93 -0.92
CA GLU A 177 -11.16 0.65 -1.28
C GLU A 177 -11.07 0.34 -2.78
N ASP A 178 -11.25 1.34 -3.65
CA ASP A 178 -11.07 1.17 -5.09
C ASP A 178 -9.63 0.74 -5.45
N VAL A 179 -8.62 1.34 -4.82
CA VAL A 179 -7.22 0.94 -4.99
C VAL A 179 -7.01 -0.51 -4.54
N LEU A 180 -7.59 -0.92 -3.41
CA LEU A 180 -7.53 -2.31 -2.95
C LEU A 180 -8.16 -3.28 -3.94
N LYS A 181 -9.31 -2.94 -4.54
CA LYS A 181 -9.98 -3.75 -5.57
C LYS A 181 -9.14 -3.86 -6.84
N ILE A 182 -8.53 -2.77 -7.30
CA ILE A 182 -7.63 -2.77 -8.47
C ILE A 182 -6.44 -3.68 -8.21
N ASN A 183 -5.82 -3.58 -7.03
CA ASN A 183 -4.72 -4.47 -6.64
C ASN A 183 -5.16 -5.94 -6.62
N PHE A 184 -6.35 -6.23 -6.08
CA PHE A 184 -6.92 -7.57 -6.06
C PHE A 184 -7.14 -8.14 -7.48
N LYS A 185 -7.69 -7.33 -8.40
CA LYS A 185 -7.82 -7.70 -9.81
C LYS A 185 -6.47 -8.00 -10.47
N SER A 186 -5.43 -7.25 -10.11
CA SER A 186 -4.08 -7.46 -10.62
C SER A 186 -3.50 -8.78 -10.12
N ILE A 187 -3.66 -9.09 -8.83
CA ILE A 187 -3.25 -10.35 -8.22
C ILE A 187 -3.94 -11.54 -8.91
N ASN A 188 -5.26 -11.50 -9.07
CA ASN A 188 -6.01 -12.57 -9.74
C ASN A 188 -5.59 -12.73 -11.22
N CYS A 189 -5.29 -11.62 -11.90
CA CYS A 189 -4.78 -11.66 -13.27
C CYS A 189 -3.41 -12.35 -13.37
N ILE A 190 -2.52 -12.11 -12.41
CA ILE A 190 -1.20 -12.76 -12.37
C ILE A 190 -1.36 -14.23 -12.02
N TYR A 191 -2.29 -14.56 -11.12
CA TYR A 191 -2.49 -15.93 -10.70
C TYR A 191 -3.03 -16.83 -11.82
N SER A 192 -3.75 -16.28 -12.79
CA SER A 192 -4.32 -17.07 -13.90
C SER A 192 -3.28 -17.74 -14.81
N ILE A 193 -1.99 -17.42 -14.65
CA ILE A 193 -0.89 -18.05 -15.39
C ILE A 193 -0.03 -18.97 -14.53
N MET A 194 -0.46 -19.28 -13.30
CA MET A 194 0.33 -20.09 -12.36
C MET A 194 0.74 -21.44 -12.96
N ASP A 195 -0.18 -22.12 -13.65
CA ASP A 195 0.05 -23.46 -14.19
C ASP A 195 1.11 -23.50 -15.30
N VAL A 196 1.32 -22.38 -16.00
CA VAL A 196 2.28 -22.26 -17.12
C VAL A 196 3.54 -21.46 -16.74
N TYR A 197 3.61 -20.97 -15.49
CA TYR A 197 4.67 -20.08 -15.03
C TYR A 197 6.05 -20.77 -15.07
N ASP A 198 6.15 -22.00 -14.57
CA ASP A 198 7.44 -22.69 -14.42
C ASP A 198 8.07 -23.03 -15.77
N GLU A 199 7.27 -23.46 -16.74
CA GLU A 199 7.71 -23.69 -18.12
C GLU A 199 8.22 -22.39 -18.75
N LEU A 200 7.44 -21.32 -18.68
CA LEU A 200 7.81 -20.01 -19.22
C LEU A 200 9.12 -19.50 -18.62
N ASN A 201 9.27 -19.60 -17.30
CA ASN A 201 10.45 -19.13 -16.59
C ASN A 201 11.71 -19.94 -16.98
N LYS A 202 11.54 -21.26 -17.17
CA LYS A 202 12.62 -22.15 -17.63
C LYS A 202 13.09 -21.77 -19.04
N GLU A 203 12.18 -21.61 -19.99
CA GLU A 203 12.54 -21.28 -21.38
C GLU A 203 13.10 -19.86 -21.51
N CYS A 204 12.55 -18.89 -20.77
CA CYS A 204 13.14 -17.55 -20.65
C CYS A 204 14.59 -17.61 -20.15
N SER A 205 14.85 -18.36 -19.09
CA SER A 205 16.19 -18.54 -18.51
C SER A 205 17.16 -19.25 -19.47
N LYS A 206 16.67 -20.21 -20.26
CA LYS A 206 17.47 -20.93 -21.27
C LYS A 206 17.87 -20.00 -22.41
N LYS A 207 16.91 -19.28 -23.02
CA LYS A 207 17.20 -18.32 -24.10
C LYS A 207 18.08 -17.16 -23.64
N LYS A 208 17.86 -16.64 -22.43
CA LYS A 208 18.71 -15.59 -21.83
C LYS A 208 20.18 -16.02 -21.74
N ARG A 209 20.45 -17.29 -21.41
CA ARG A 209 21.81 -17.85 -21.32
C ARG A 209 22.44 -18.16 -22.68
N SER A 210 21.65 -18.55 -23.68
CA SER A 210 22.17 -18.87 -25.02
C SER A 210 22.56 -17.63 -25.83
N ILE A 211 22.12 -16.43 -25.45
CA ILE A 211 22.45 -15.20 -26.17
C ILE A 211 23.86 -14.71 -25.81
N VAL A 212 24.78 -14.76 -26.77
CA VAL A 212 26.12 -14.19 -26.66
C VAL A 212 26.04 -12.66 -26.68
N VAL A 213 26.53 -12.01 -25.62
CA VAL A 213 26.41 -10.56 -25.37
C VAL A 213 26.95 -9.70 -26.51
N ARG A 214 28.04 -10.15 -27.17
CA ARG A 214 28.72 -9.37 -28.22
C ARG A 214 27.92 -9.22 -29.52
N PHE A 215 26.92 -10.07 -29.79
CA PHE A 215 26.22 -10.07 -31.09
C PHE A 215 24.72 -9.75 -31.00
N ASN A 216 24.07 -9.91 -29.84
CA ASN A 216 22.62 -9.68 -29.73
C ASN A 216 22.19 -9.04 -28.39
N GLY A 217 22.90 -7.98 -27.99
CA GLY A 217 22.64 -7.25 -26.74
C GLY A 217 21.20 -6.74 -26.59
N LYS A 218 20.57 -6.31 -27.70
CA LYS A 218 19.16 -5.85 -27.69
C LYS A 218 18.20 -6.98 -27.31
N MET A 219 18.40 -8.20 -27.83
CA MET A 219 17.54 -9.33 -27.48
C MET A 219 17.79 -9.79 -26.04
N LYS A 220 19.04 -9.74 -25.59
CA LYS A 220 19.38 -10.05 -24.19
C LYS A 220 18.67 -9.11 -23.22
N ASP A 221 18.63 -7.80 -23.51
CA ASP A 221 17.90 -6.81 -22.70
C ASP A 221 16.41 -7.18 -22.59
N LYS A 222 15.75 -7.51 -23.71
CA LYS A 222 14.34 -7.93 -23.71
C LYS A 222 14.08 -9.15 -22.81
N PHE A 223 14.93 -10.17 -22.87
CA PHE A 223 14.82 -11.33 -21.98
C PHE A 223 15.12 -10.99 -20.52
N MET A 224 15.99 -10.02 -20.23
CA MET A 224 16.19 -9.51 -18.87
C MET A 224 14.94 -8.81 -18.35
N LYS A 225 14.20 -8.09 -19.20
CA LYS A 225 12.91 -7.48 -18.83
C LYS A 225 11.84 -8.54 -18.55
N LEU A 226 11.73 -9.55 -19.41
CA LEU A 226 10.80 -10.67 -19.19
C LEU A 226 11.10 -11.40 -17.87
N ASP A 227 12.37 -11.69 -17.59
CA ASP A 227 12.83 -12.30 -16.34
C ASP A 227 12.47 -11.48 -15.09
N TYR A 228 12.57 -10.15 -15.18
CA TYR A 228 12.13 -9.24 -14.13
C TYR A 228 10.61 -9.30 -13.90
N VAL A 229 9.81 -9.28 -14.97
CA VAL A 229 8.34 -9.40 -14.89
C VAL A 229 7.94 -10.76 -14.27
N LEU A 230 8.55 -11.86 -14.70
CA LEU A 230 8.29 -13.19 -14.15
C LEU A 230 8.71 -13.30 -12.68
N SER A 231 9.80 -12.67 -12.30
CA SER A 231 10.23 -12.61 -10.90
C SER A 231 9.22 -11.85 -10.02
N TYR A 232 8.64 -10.76 -10.54
CA TYR A 232 7.55 -10.05 -9.87
C TYR A 232 6.30 -10.93 -9.76
N PHE A 233 5.88 -11.60 -10.83
CA PHE A 233 4.72 -12.50 -10.82
C PHE A 233 4.86 -13.63 -9.80
N LYS A 234 6.04 -14.25 -9.71
CA LYS A 234 6.33 -15.27 -8.68
C LYS A 234 6.15 -14.75 -7.26
N LYS A 235 6.64 -13.55 -6.98
CA LYS A 235 6.48 -12.93 -5.66
C LYS A 235 5.00 -12.72 -5.34
N VAL A 236 4.19 -12.28 -6.31
CA VAL A 236 2.75 -12.10 -6.14
C VAL A 236 2.06 -13.43 -5.85
N ILE A 237 2.31 -14.46 -6.67
CA ILE A 237 1.74 -15.81 -6.49
C ILE A 237 2.05 -16.36 -5.09
N ASN A 238 3.31 -16.27 -4.67
CA ASN A 238 3.75 -16.79 -3.37
C ASN A 238 3.19 -15.99 -2.18
N THR A 239 3.06 -14.67 -2.31
CA THR A 239 2.66 -13.79 -1.20
C THR A 239 1.16 -13.84 -0.95
N TYR A 240 0.36 -13.93 -2.01
CA TYR A 240 -1.08 -13.70 -1.95
C TYR A 240 -1.93 -14.96 -2.11
N ASN A 241 -1.33 -16.16 -1.99
CA ASN A 241 -2.04 -17.43 -2.15
C ASN A 241 -3.33 -17.54 -1.29
N ASN A 242 -3.28 -16.99 -0.07
CA ASN A 242 -4.37 -17.09 0.91
C ASN A 242 -5.63 -16.29 0.55
N ILE A 243 -5.60 -15.42 -0.47
CA ILE A 243 -6.75 -14.56 -0.83
C ILE A 243 -7.35 -14.90 -2.20
N LEU A 244 -6.84 -15.90 -2.90
CA LEU A 244 -7.18 -16.17 -4.30
C LEU A 244 -8.58 -16.76 -4.48
N ASN A 245 -9.05 -17.53 -3.51
CA ASN A 245 -10.39 -18.13 -3.54
C ASN A 245 -11.49 -17.14 -3.12
N LEU A 246 -11.14 -15.88 -2.87
CA LEU A 246 -12.11 -14.85 -2.53
C LEU A 246 -12.66 -14.21 -3.81
N ASN A 247 -13.93 -13.83 -3.78
CA ASN A 247 -14.42 -12.81 -4.70
C ASN A 247 -14.08 -11.42 -4.14
N GLU A 248 -14.24 -10.37 -4.96
CA GLU A 248 -13.93 -8.99 -4.59
C GLU A 248 -14.64 -8.54 -3.30
N ASN A 249 -15.91 -8.90 -3.13
CA ASN A 249 -16.69 -8.55 -1.94
C ASN A 249 -16.16 -9.22 -0.67
N ASN A 250 -15.82 -10.51 -0.75
CA ASN A 250 -15.26 -11.28 0.35
C ASN A 250 -13.85 -10.77 0.72
N TYR A 251 -13.05 -10.37 -0.27
CA TYR A 251 -11.77 -9.73 -0.05
C TYR A 251 -11.91 -8.42 0.71
N ILE A 252 -12.81 -7.51 0.28
CA ILE A 252 -13.04 -6.25 0.99
C ILE A 252 -13.60 -6.48 2.40
N LYS A 253 -14.50 -7.45 2.58
CA LYS A 253 -14.99 -7.84 3.91
C LYS A 253 -13.88 -8.33 4.82
N LEU A 254 -12.96 -9.14 4.31
CA LEU A 254 -11.78 -9.62 5.05
C LEU A 254 -10.92 -8.44 5.53
N ILE A 255 -10.62 -7.48 4.63
CA ILE A 255 -9.82 -6.30 4.98
C ILE A 255 -10.52 -5.44 6.04
N ARG A 256 -11.82 -5.16 5.87
CA ARG A 256 -12.62 -4.40 6.85
C ARG A 256 -12.62 -5.06 8.23
N ASN A 257 -12.71 -6.38 8.30
CA ASN A 257 -12.67 -7.12 9.56
C ASN A 257 -11.30 -6.98 10.23
N LYS A 258 -10.20 -7.15 9.49
CA LYS A 258 -8.85 -6.92 10.02
C LYS A 258 -8.64 -5.49 10.52
N HIS A 259 -9.19 -4.50 9.82
CA HIS A 259 -9.12 -3.11 10.29
C HIS A 259 -9.85 -2.93 11.63
N LYS A 260 -11.05 -3.51 11.78
CA LYS A 260 -11.79 -3.47 13.05
C LYS A 260 -11.04 -4.17 14.19
N GLU A 261 -10.36 -5.28 13.92
CA GLU A 261 -9.53 -5.97 14.89
C GLU A 261 -8.36 -5.09 15.35
N ILE A 262 -7.61 -4.49 14.42
CA ILE A 262 -6.48 -3.61 14.74
C ILE A 262 -6.94 -2.35 15.50
N ILE A 263 -8.09 -1.77 15.14
CA ILE A 263 -8.67 -0.63 15.88
C ILE A 263 -8.94 -1.03 17.34
N LYS A 264 -9.52 -2.21 17.57
CA LYS A 264 -9.76 -2.72 18.94
C LYS A 264 -8.44 -2.97 19.69
N GLU A 265 -7.45 -3.56 19.04
CA GLU A 265 -6.13 -3.78 19.63
C GLU A 265 -5.45 -2.47 20.03
N ASN A 266 -5.52 -1.44 19.18
CA ASN A 266 -4.98 -0.12 19.48
C ASN A 266 -5.66 0.50 20.71
N LEU A 267 -6.99 0.37 20.83
CA LEU A 267 -7.75 0.87 21.97
C LEU A 267 -7.43 0.10 23.26
N ASN A 268 -7.13 -1.20 23.20
CA ASN A 268 -6.64 -1.96 24.35
C ASN A 268 -5.27 -1.46 24.84
N GLY A 269 -4.50 -0.79 23.97
CA GLY A 269 -3.21 -0.17 24.28
C GLY A 269 -3.29 1.31 24.67
N LEU A 270 -4.49 1.83 25.02
CA LEU A 270 -4.65 3.19 25.53
C LEU A 270 -3.83 3.39 26.81
N ARG A 271 -3.07 4.48 26.87
CA ARG A 271 -2.42 4.91 28.12
C ARG A 271 -3.42 5.75 28.91
N GLN A 272 -3.44 5.54 30.21
CA GLN A 272 -4.26 6.29 31.16
C GLN A 272 -3.38 7.22 31.97
#